data_AF-A0A6L6VNT0-F1
#
_entry.id   AF-A0A6L6VNT0-F1
#
_cell.length_a   1.000
_cell.length_b   1.000
_cell.length_c   1.000
_cell.angle_alpha   90.00
_cell.angle_beta   90.00
_cell.angle_gamma   90.00
#
_symmetry.space_group_name_H-M   'P 1'
#
loop_
_entity.id
_entity.type
_entity.pdbx_description
1 polymer ?
#
loop_
_entity_poly.entity_id
_entity_poly.type
_entity_poly.pdbx_seq_one_letter_code
_entity_poly.pdbx_strand_id
1 'polypeptide(L)'
;MARSFVQLSLDERRIIAQMNESKINQAEIARRLGRDRSTICRELRRNFWHDQEVPIAEGYWHVTAHRLAAARRRQYRKLLRDPHLCAAVIERLQEGWSPEQISGRIRLSSGAQTRLSHETIYQYVYSKEGQDQQLARYLPERRRKRRPRYARKPRSLVFPKECAIRNRPEGINSRQEFGHWEADLMIFRKEHGSANIATVVERKSRYTVLFRNNDRRSKPIMNQLIHHLAPLPVNARQSLTFDRGLEFTSWR
;
A
#
# COMPACT_ATOMS: atom_id res chain seq x y z
N MET A 1 24.46 -25.76 -22.64
CA MET A 1 23.72 -25.07 -21.57
C MET A 1 23.14 -23.78 -22.15
N ALA A 2 21.81 -23.60 -22.09
CA ALA A 2 21.19 -22.35 -22.55
C ALA A 2 21.71 -21.19 -21.69
N ARG A 3 22.51 -20.30 -22.28
CA ARG A 3 22.97 -19.08 -21.59
C ARG A 3 21.74 -18.20 -21.38
N SER A 4 21.22 -18.19 -20.15
CA SER A 4 20.17 -17.25 -19.77
C SER A 4 20.73 -15.84 -19.89
N PHE A 5 20.01 -14.97 -20.59
CA PHE A 5 20.42 -13.59 -20.75
C PHE A 5 20.25 -12.87 -19.41
N VAL A 6 21.37 -12.66 -18.70
CA VAL A 6 21.41 -11.90 -17.45
C VAL A 6 21.77 -10.45 -17.76
N GLN A 7 20.91 -9.52 -17.37
CA GLN A 7 21.20 -8.09 -17.49
C GLN A 7 22.36 -7.68 -16.59
N LEU A 8 23.11 -6.64 -16.97
CA LEU A 8 24.13 -6.09 -16.08
C LEU A 8 23.48 -5.60 -14.78
N SER A 9 24.08 -5.89 -13.63
CA SER A 9 23.68 -5.39 -12.31
C SER A 9 24.11 -3.93 -12.10
N LEU A 10 23.80 -3.35 -10.94
CA LEU A 10 24.36 -2.04 -10.60
C LEU A 10 25.86 -2.14 -10.28
N ASP A 11 26.27 -3.20 -9.60
CA ASP A 11 27.66 -3.43 -9.22
C ASP A 11 28.55 -3.69 -10.43
N GLU A 12 28.07 -4.48 -11.40
CA GLU A 12 28.79 -4.67 -12.67
C GLU A 12 28.94 -3.33 -13.41
N ARG A 13 27.92 -2.47 -13.43
CA ARG A 13 28.03 -1.14 -14.04
C ARG A 13 29.00 -0.23 -13.30
N ARG A 14 29.10 -0.35 -11.96
CA ARG A 14 30.09 0.39 -11.17
C ARG A 14 31.51 0.01 -11.59
N ILE A 15 31.78 -1.29 -11.76
CA ILE A 15 33.07 -1.80 -12.25
C ILE A 15 33.35 -1.27 -13.66
N ILE A 16 32.35 -1.33 -14.56
CA ILE A 16 32.49 -0.78 -15.93
C ILE A 16 32.86 0.70 -15.87
N ALA A 17 32.21 1.50 -15.01
CA ALA A 17 32.50 2.93 -14.90
C ALA A 17 33.93 3.21 -14.45
N GLN A 18 34.38 2.56 -13.36
CA GLN A 18 35.76 2.72 -12.84
C GLN A 18 36.83 2.32 -13.88
N MET A 19 36.62 1.19 -14.56
CA MET A 19 37.57 0.71 -15.56
C MET A 19 37.56 1.58 -16.83
N ASN A 20 36.39 2.09 -17.23
CA ASN A 20 36.26 2.99 -18.38
C ASN A 20 36.92 4.35 -18.11
N GLU A 21 36.79 4.88 -16.89
CA GLU A 21 37.48 6.11 -16.44
C GLU A 21 39.00 5.92 -16.42
N SER A 22 39.46 4.73 -16.02
CA SER A 22 40.87 4.31 -16.10
C SER A 22 41.34 3.98 -17.53
N LYS A 23 40.51 4.26 -18.56
CA LYS A 23 40.78 4.00 -19.99
C LYS A 23 41.16 2.55 -20.32
N ILE A 24 40.70 1.59 -19.52
CA ILE A 24 40.94 0.17 -19.75
C ILE A 24 40.13 -0.29 -20.97
N ASN A 25 40.75 -1.14 -21.81
CA ASN A 25 40.11 -1.68 -23.00
C ASN A 25 38.82 -2.46 -22.66
N GLN A 26 37.74 -2.25 -23.44
CA GLN A 26 36.47 -2.96 -23.31
C GLN A 26 36.61 -4.49 -23.32
N ALA A 27 37.60 -5.04 -24.03
CA ALA A 27 37.88 -6.48 -24.02
C ALA A 27 38.38 -6.99 -22.65
N GLU A 28 39.16 -6.17 -21.93
CA GLU A 28 39.64 -6.47 -20.58
C GLU A 28 38.49 -6.34 -19.56
N ILE A 29 37.67 -5.29 -19.69
CA ILE A 29 36.45 -5.11 -18.88
C ILE A 29 35.54 -6.34 -19.01
N ALA A 30 35.35 -6.81 -20.25
CA ALA A 30 34.55 -7.99 -20.54
C ALA A 30 35.12 -9.26 -19.89
N ARG A 31 36.44 -9.47 -20.01
CA ARG A 31 37.14 -10.59 -19.35
C ARG A 31 36.98 -10.55 -17.83
N ARG A 32 37.17 -9.39 -17.20
CA ARG A 32 37.06 -9.24 -15.75
C ARG A 32 35.65 -9.49 -15.21
N LEU A 33 34.62 -9.16 -15.99
CA LEU A 33 33.22 -9.39 -15.62
C LEU A 33 32.66 -10.74 -16.08
N GLY A 34 33.44 -11.54 -16.82
CA GLY A 34 32.96 -12.77 -17.43
C GLY A 34 31.83 -12.54 -18.45
N ARG A 35 31.83 -11.39 -19.14
CA ARG A 35 30.83 -11.00 -20.13
C ARG A 35 31.41 -11.00 -21.55
N ASP A 36 30.53 -11.04 -22.55
CA ASP A 36 30.94 -10.86 -23.94
C ASP A 36 31.33 -9.39 -24.22
N ARG A 37 32.37 -9.17 -25.04
CA ARG A 37 32.84 -7.83 -25.42
C ARG A 37 31.71 -6.97 -26.01
N SER A 38 30.84 -7.56 -26.82
CA SER A 38 29.70 -6.86 -27.42
C SER A 38 28.69 -6.40 -26.38
N THR A 39 28.62 -7.05 -25.21
CA THR A 39 27.78 -6.60 -24.10
C THR A 39 28.28 -5.28 -23.53
N ILE A 40 29.60 -5.18 -23.29
CA ILE A 40 30.23 -3.95 -22.78
C ILE A 40 30.10 -2.81 -23.80
N CYS A 41 30.41 -3.09 -25.07
CA CYS A 41 30.27 -2.10 -26.14
C CYS A 41 28.82 -1.57 -26.26
N ARG A 42 27.82 -2.46 -26.26
CA ARG A 42 26.41 -2.05 -26.30
C ARG A 42 25.98 -1.31 -25.04
N GLU A 43 26.48 -1.68 -23.87
CA GLU A 43 26.17 -1.02 -22.60
C GLU A 43 26.69 0.42 -22.60
N LEU A 44 27.97 0.62 -22.90
CA LEU A 44 28.60 1.94 -22.98
C LEU A 44 27.88 2.81 -24.01
N ARG A 45 27.63 2.30 -25.23
CA ARG A 45 26.95 3.06 -26.28
C ARG A 45 25.52 3.45 -25.93
N ARG A 46 24.74 2.55 -25.32
CA ARG A 46 23.30 2.78 -25.07
C ARG A 46 23.01 3.57 -23.80
N ASN A 47 24.00 3.71 -22.92
CA ASN A 47 23.82 4.32 -21.60
C ASN A 47 24.85 5.42 -21.32
N PHE A 48 25.49 5.95 -22.37
CA PHE A 48 26.32 7.13 -22.27
C PHE A 48 25.43 8.36 -22.08
N TRP A 49 25.69 9.13 -21.04
CA TRP A 49 24.99 10.38 -20.78
C TRP A 49 25.58 11.48 -21.66
N HIS A 50 24.72 12.17 -22.39
CA HIS A 50 25.06 13.34 -23.17
C HIS A 50 24.33 14.52 -22.55
N ASP A 51 25.05 15.59 -22.25
CA ASP A 51 24.52 16.79 -21.62
C ASP A 51 24.80 17.97 -22.54
N GLN A 52 23.74 18.60 -23.06
CA GLN A 52 23.87 19.69 -24.02
C GLN A 52 24.31 21.00 -23.37
N GLU A 53 24.12 21.16 -22.06
CA GLU A 53 24.42 22.39 -21.34
C GLU A 53 25.79 22.31 -20.66
N VAL A 54 26.21 21.12 -20.23
CA VAL A 54 27.49 20.91 -19.54
C VAL A 54 28.28 19.77 -20.21
N PRO A 55 29.07 20.06 -21.26
CA PRO A 55 29.85 19.04 -21.98
C PRO A 55 30.83 18.25 -21.09
N ILE A 56 31.28 18.84 -19.98
CA ILE A 56 32.19 18.18 -19.01
C ILE A 56 31.48 17.04 -18.25
N ALA A 57 30.15 17.10 -18.14
CA ALA A 57 29.35 16.06 -17.48
C ALA A 57 29.03 14.86 -18.38
N GLU A 58 29.41 14.91 -19.67
CA GLU A 58 29.26 13.80 -20.60
C GLU A 58 30.08 12.60 -20.15
N GLY A 59 29.46 11.43 -20.13
CA GLY A 59 30.17 10.25 -19.66
C GLY A 59 29.31 9.04 -19.37
N TYR A 60 30.00 7.96 -19.02
CA TYR A 60 29.37 6.75 -18.53
C TYR A 60 29.32 6.75 -17.00
N TRP A 61 28.16 7.11 -16.46
CA TRP A 61 27.91 7.11 -15.02
C TRP A 61 27.07 5.89 -14.64
N HIS A 62 27.61 4.98 -13.82
CA HIS A 62 26.95 3.72 -13.47
C HIS A 62 25.50 3.86 -12.95
N VAL A 63 25.21 4.89 -12.13
CA VAL A 63 23.85 5.16 -11.62
C VAL A 63 22.92 5.63 -12.75
N THR A 64 23.39 6.56 -13.58
CA THR A 64 22.64 7.06 -14.75
C THR A 64 22.40 5.94 -15.75
N ALA A 65 23.42 5.15 -16.06
CA ALA A 65 23.32 4.00 -16.94
C ALA A 65 22.33 2.95 -16.43
N HIS A 66 22.31 2.69 -15.12
CA HIS A 66 21.32 1.81 -14.51
C HIS A 66 19.90 2.37 -14.67
N ARG A 67 19.71 3.68 -14.45
CA ARG A 67 18.41 4.36 -14.64
C ARG A 67 17.94 4.31 -16.10
N LEU A 68 18.81 4.63 -17.06
CA LEU A 68 18.52 4.58 -18.50
C LEU A 68 18.15 3.16 -18.95
N ALA A 69 18.90 2.15 -18.51
CA ALA A 69 18.58 0.75 -18.77
C ALA A 69 17.22 0.33 -18.16
N ALA A 70 16.92 0.78 -16.94
CA ALA A 70 15.63 0.52 -16.29
C ALA A 70 14.47 1.23 -17.01
N ALA A 71 14.66 2.47 -17.46
CA ALA A 71 13.66 3.24 -18.21
C ALA A 71 13.33 2.57 -19.55
N ARG A 72 14.34 2.18 -20.33
CA ARG A 72 14.14 1.43 -21.58
C ARG A 72 13.36 0.13 -21.35
N ARG A 73 13.67 -0.62 -20.28
CA ARG A 73 12.91 -1.83 -19.93
C ARG A 73 11.44 -1.55 -19.59
N ARG A 74 11.12 -0.40 -18.99
CA ARG A 74 9.73 -0.05 -18.68
C ARG A 74 8.90 0.10 -19.95
N GLN A 75 9.46 0.67 -21.02
CA GLN A 75 8.76 0.83 -22.30
C GLN A 75 8.34 -0.51 -22.93
N TYR A 76 9.07 -1.59 -22.64
CA TYR A 76 8.73 -2.94 -23.12
C TYR A 76 7.68 -3.68 -22.27
N ARG A 77 7.05 -3.01 -21.30
CA ARG A 77 5.94 -3.61 -20.54
C ARG A 77 4.76 -3.85 -21.46
N LYS A 78 4.15 -5.03 -21.38
CA LYS A 78 3.05 -5.46 -22.27
C LYS A 78 1.92 -4.43 -22.38
N LEU A 79 1.46 -3.89 -21.24
CA LEU A 79 0.38 -2.90 -21.20
C LEU A 79 0.75 -1.52 -21.75
N LEU A 80 2.04 -1.20 -21.89
CA LEU A 80 2.48 0.02 -22.59
C LEU A 80 2.66 -0.21 -24.09
N ARG A 81 2.97 -1.45 -24.50
CA ARG A 81 3.15 -1.81 -25.91
C ARG A 81 1.83 -2.05 -26.64
N ASP A 82 0.81 -2.49 -25.92
CA ASP A 82 -0.52 -2.80 -26.45
C ASP A 82 -1.58 -1.92 -25.76
N PRO A 83 -1.91 -0.75 -26.35
CA PRO A 83 -2.91 0.16 -25.80
C PRO A 83 -4.31 -0.44 -25.74
N HIS A 84 -4.68 -1.33 -26.67
CA HIS A 84 -5.98 -1.98 -26.68
C HIS A 84 -6.13 -2.95 -25.51
N LEU A 85 -5.10 -3.77 -25.26
CA LEU A 85 -5.06 -4.62 -24.07
C LEU A 85 -5.09 -3.80 -22.78
N CYS A 86 -4.40 -2.66 -22.76
CA CYS A 86 -4.41 -1.76 -21.61
C CYS A 86 -5.80 -1.19 -21.33
N ALA A 87 -6.48 -0.69 -22.36
CA ALA A 87 -7.85 -0.17 -22.25
C ALA A 87 -8.80 -1.25 -21.73
N ALA A 88 -8.73 -2.46 -22.29
CA ALA A 88 -9.54 -3.60 -21.86
C ALA A 88 -9.30 -4.01 -20.39
N VAL A 89 -8.06 -3.86 -19.89
CA VAL A 89 -7.73 -4.08 -18.47
C VAL A 89 -8.32 -2.98 -17.60
N ILE A 90 -8.20 -1.72 -18.01
CA ILE A 90 -8.70 -0.56 -17.26
C ILE A 90 -10.22 -0.61 -17.13
N GLU A 91 -10.93 -0.92 -18.22
CA GLU A 91 -12.39 -1.09 -18.24
C GLU A 91 -12.84 -2.13 -17.21
N ARG A 92 -12.23 -3.33 -17.22
CA ARG A 92 -12.57 -4.39 -16.25
C ARG A 92 -12.22 -4.02 -14.82
N LEU A 93 -11.14 -3.26 -14.59
CA LEU A 93 -10.85 -2.73 -13.26
C LEU A 93 -11.99 -1.80 -12.81
N GLN A 94 -12.47 -0.91 -13.68
CA GLN A 94 -13.57 0.01 -13.38
C GLN A 94 -14.88 -0.71 -13.09
N GLU A 95 -15.13 -1.85 -13.74
CA GLU A 95 -16.25 -2.76 -13.44
C GLU A 95 -16.09 -3.53 -12.10
N GLY A 96 -14.94 -3.40 -11.42
CA GLY A 96 -14.69 -4.02 -10.12
C GLY A 96 -14.04 -5.40 -10.17
N TRP A 97 -13.50 -5.82 -11.32
CA TRP A 97 -12.80 -7.10 -11.43
C TRP A 97 -11.43 -7.04 -10.76
N SER A 98 -11.06 -8.12 -10.07
CA SER A 98 -9.70 -8.29 -9.54
C SER A 98 -8.68 -8.55 -10.66
N PRO A 99 -7.41 -8.14 -10.50
CA PRO A 99 -6.33 -8.46 -11.44
C PRO A 99 -6.21 -9.95 -11.79
N GLU A 100 -6.49 -10.83 -10.83
CA GLU A 100 -6.50 -12.28 -11.01
C GLU A 100 -7.66 -12.73 -11.92
N GLN A 101 -8.86 -12.20 -11.73
CA GLN A 101 -10.02 -12.47 -12.60
C GLN A 101 -9.77 -11.95 -14.02
N ILE A 102 -9.21 -10.75 -14.17
CA ILE A 102 -8.88 -10.17 -15.48
C ILE A 102 -7.85 -11.04 -16.21
N SER A 103 -6.78 -11.42 -15.52
CA SER A 103 -5.74 -12.32 -16.05
C SER A 103 -6.32 -13.66 -16.51
N GLY A 104 -7.19 -14.26 -15.69
CA GLY A 104 -7.88 -15.51 -16.02
C GLY A 104 -8.83 -15.37 -17.22
N ARG A 105 -9.62 -14.29 -17.28
CA ARG A 105 -10.59 -14.05 -18.35
C ARG A 105 -9.90 -13.82 -19.69
N ILE A 106 -8.84 -13.01 -19.74
CA ILE A 106 -8.06 -12.75 -20.94
C ILE A 106 -7.46 -14.05 -21.50
N ARG A 107 -6.96 -14.92 -20.61
CA ARG A 107 -6.41 -16.22 -21.02
C ARG A 107 -7.45 -17.10 -21.73
N LEU A 108 -8.71 -17.06 -21.29
CA LEU A 108 -9.80 -17.83 -21.87
C LEU A 108 -10.29 -17.21 -23.19
N SER A 109 -10.49 -15.89 -23.24
CA SER A 109 -11.02 -15.21 -24.43
C SER A 109 -10.05 -15.19 -25.61
N SER A 110 -8.74 -15.13 -25.34
CA SER A 110 -7.71 -15.02 -26.40
C SER A 110 -7.13 -16.36 -26.83
N GLY A 111 -7.71 -17.50 -26.44
CA GLY A 111 -7.28 -18.82 -26.94
C GLY A 111 -5.77 -19.10 -26.81
N ALA A 112 -5.14 -18.65 -25.72
CA ALA A 112 -3.70 -18.70 -25.44
C ALA A 112 -2.76 -17.75 -26.23
N GLN A 113 -3.27 -16.94 -27.16
CA GLN A 113 -2.44 -16.01 -27.95
C GLN A 113 -1.90 -14.84 -27.11
N THR A 114 -2.72 -14.33 -26.18
CA THR A 114 -2.33 -13.26 -25.24
C THR A 114 -2.34 -13.76 -23.81
N ARG A 115 -1.15 -13.80 -23.19
CA ARG A 115 -0.99 -14.13 -21.77
C ARG A 115 -0.60 -12.88 -20.99
N LEU A 116 -1.47 -12.47 -20.08
CA LEU A 116 -1.25 -11.38 -19.14
C LEU A 116 -1.29 -11.94 -17.72
N SER A 117 -0.23 -11.73 -16.94
CA SER A 117 -0.21 -12.10 -15.52
C SER A 117 -0.88 -11.00 -14.70
N HIS A 118 -1.57 -11.37 -13.62
CA HIS A 118 -2.09 -10.43 -12.62
C HIS A 118 -0.97 -9.53 -12.06
N GLU A 119 0.27 -10.03 -11.96
CA GLU A 119 1.43 -9.23 -11.56
C GLU A 119 1.73 -8.10 -12.55
N THR A 120 1.54 -8.33 -13.86
CA THR A 120 1.69 -7.26 -14.87
C THR A 120 0.66 -6.14 -14.66
N ILE A 121 -0.57 -6.52 -14.32
CA ILE A 121 -1.65 -5.56 -14.02
C ILE A 121 -1.30 -4.78 -12.75
N TYR A 122 -0.89 -5.44 -11.66
CA TYR A 122 -0.44 -4.74 -10.45
C TYR A 122 0.72 -3.78 -10.73
N GLN A 123 1.72 -4.21 -11.51
CA GLN A 123 2.86 -3.34 -11.85
C GLN A 123 2.47 -2.11 -12.66
N TYR A 124 1.39 -2.19 -13.45
CA TYR A 124 0.83 -1.05 -14.18
C TYR A 124 0.00 -0.15 -13.26
N VAL A 125 -0.88 -0.71 -12.44
CA VAL A 125 -1.69 0.07 -11.47
C VAL A 125 -0.80 0.88 -10.51
N TYR A 126 0.34 0.32 -10.10
CA TYR A 126 1.32 0.99 -9.25
C TYR A 126 2.46 1.68 -10.02
N SER A 127 2.39 1.78 -11.35
CA SER A 127 3.30 2.63 -12.13
C SER A 127 2.90 4.11 -12.04
N LYS A 128 3.70 4.99 -12.65
CA LYS A 128 3.38 6.43 -12.68
C LYS A 128 2.05 6.64 -13.40
N GLU A 129 1.90 6.02 -14.56
CA GLU A 129 0.72 6.11 -15.41
C GLU A 129 -0.55 5.62 -14.70
N GLY A 130 -0.48 4.49 -13.99
CA GLY A 130 -1.61 3.96 -13.23
C GLY A 130 -1.95 4.79 -11.98
N GLN A 131 -0.96 5.42 -11.35
CA GLN A 131 -1.19 6.35 -10.23
C GLN A 131 -1.81 7.67 -10.69
N ASP A 132 -1.38 8.20 -11.83
CA ASP A 132 -1.94 9.42 -12.43
C ASP A 132 -3.42 9.23 -12.79
N GLN A 133 -3.79 8.05 -13.30
CA GLN A 133 -5.18 7.63 -13.53
C GLN A 133 -5.93 7.22 -12.24
N GLN A 134 -5.21 7.16 -11.11
CA GLN A 134 -5.68 6.69 -9.81
C GLN A 134 -6.34 5.30 -9.86
N LEU A 135 -5.79 4.38 -10.66
CA LEU A 135 -6.33 3.03 -10.87
C LEU A 135 -6.37 2.19 -9.58
N ALA A 136 -5.51 2.53 -8.61
CA ALA A 136 -5.49 1.87 -7.31
C ALA A 136 -6.84 1.89 -6.60
N ARG A 137 -7.72 2.87 -6.88
CA ARG A 137 -9.07 2.99 -6.29
C ARG A 137 -10.02 1.87 -6.72
N TYR A 138 -9.73 1.21 -7.85
CA TYR A 138 -10.53 0.13 -8.42
C TYR A 138 -10.07 -1.26 -7.98
N LEU A 139 -8.91 -1.36 -7.32
CA LEU A 139 -8.47 -2.62 -6.73
C LEU A 139 -9.36 -2.98 -5.53
N PRO A 140 -9.53 -4.28 -5.21
CA PRO A 140 -10.33 -4.71 -4.06
C PRO A 140 -9.93 -4.05 -2.73
N GLU A 141 -8.63 -3.90 -2.49
CA GLU A 141 -8.13 -3.25 -1.26
C GLU A 141 -8.08 -1.70 -1.36
N ARG A 142 -8.30 -1.13 -2.55
CA ARG A 142 -8.25 0.32 -2.85
C ARG A 142 -7.00 1.05 -2.38
N ARG A 143 -5.89 0.33 -2.16
CA ARG A 143 -4.67 0.89 -1.56
C ARG A 143 -3.89 1.70 -2.57
N ARG A 144 -3.65 2.98 -2.27
CA ARG A 144 -2.78 3.86 -3.07
C ARG A 144 -1.36 3.29 -3.22
N LYS A 145 -0.82 2.64 -2.18
CA LYS A 145 0.51 2.02 -2.18
C LYS A 145 0.40 0.51 -2.05
N ARG A 146 1.17 -0.20 -2.87
CA ARG A 146 1.25 -1.66 -2.80
C ARG A 146 1.85 -2.09 -1.47
N ARG A 147 1.22 -3.07 -0.82
CA ARG A 147 1.78 -3.70 0.37
C ARG A 147 2.89 -4.69 -0.05
N PRO A 148 4.08 -4.63 0.57
CA PRO A 148 5.10 -5.66 0.37
C PRO A 148 4.59 -7.04 0.78
N ARG A 149 4.94 -8.09 0.03
CA ARG A 149 4.49 -9.47 0.26
C ARG A 149 4.83 -9.98 1.67
N TYR A 150 5.94 -9.51 2.25
CA TYR A 150 6.42 -9.88 3.59
C TYR A 150 6.36 -8.72 4.58
N ALA A 151 5.45 -7.77 4.38
CA ALA A 151 5.24 -6.71 5.36
C ALA A 151 4.79 -7.29 6.70
N ARG A 152 5.48 -6.90 7.79
CA ARG A 152 5.11 -7.27 9.16
C ARG A 152 3.61 -7.07 9.36
N LYS A 153 2.93 -8.09 9.88
CA LYS A 153 1.56 -7.92 10.35
C LYS A 153 1.62 -6.95 11.53
N PRO A 154 0.75 -5.94 11.60
CA PRO A 154 0.66 -5.11 12.79
C PRO A 154 0.41 -6.04 14.00
N ARG A 155 1.08 -5.76 15.13
CA ARG A 155 0.78 -6.44 16.39
C ARG A 155 -0.70 -6.22 16.67
N SER A 156 -1.49 -7.28 16.64
CA SER A 156 -2.88 -7.19 17.07
C SER A 156 -2.88 -6.92 18.56
N LEU A 157 -3.48 -5.81 18.99
CA LEU A 157 -3.94 -5.70 20.36
C LEU A 157 -5.06 -6.74 20.50
N VAL A 158 -4.79 -7.77 21.30
CA VAL A 158 -5.76 -8.83 21.54
C VAL A 158 -6.73 -8.30 22.60
N PHE A 159 -7.87 -7.78 22.15
CA PHE A 159 -9.01 -7.62 23.05
C PHE A 159 -9.37 -9.01 23.60
N PRO A 160 -9.63 -9.16 24.91
CA PRO A 160 -10.07 -10.42 25.48
C PRO A 160 -11.27 -10.95 24.69
N LYS A 161 -11.26 -12.24 24.36
CA LYS A 161 -12.36 -12.84 23.60
C LYS A 161 -13.66 -12.72 24.38
N GLU A 162 -13.60 -12.74 25.71
CA GLU A 162 -14.73 -12.56 26.62
C GLU A 162 -15.45 -11.22 26.40
N CYS A 163 -14.73 -10.14 26.14
CA CYS A 163 -15.28 -8.78 25.94
C CYS A 163 -15.85 -8.54 24.53
N ALA A 164 -16.03 -9.58 23.72
CA ALA A 164 -16.61 -9.43 22.39
C ALA A 164 -18.10 -9.08 22.47
N ILE A 165 -18.58 -8.20 21.59
CA ILE A 165 -20.02 -7.84 21.50
C ILE A 165 -20.93 -9.06 21.34
N ARG A 166 -20.44 -10.12 20.66
CA ARG A 166 -21.14 -11.41 20.51
C ARG A 166 -21.34 -12.18 21.82
N ASN A 167 -20.58 -11.87 22.86
CA ASN A 167 -20.71 -12.49 24.18
C ASN A 167 -21.55 -11.63 25.14
N ARG A 168 -22.11 -10.51 24.66
CA ARG A 168 -23.00 -9.66 25.46
C ARG A 168 -24.28 -10.46 25.81
N PRO A 169 -24.77 -10.38 27.07
CA PRO A 169 -26.05 -10.98 27.45
C PRO A 169 -27.20 -10.55 26.52
N GLU A 170 -28.05 -11.51 26.14
CA GLU A 170 -29.14 -11.28 25.17
C GLU A 170 -30.13 -10.21 25.64
N GLY A 171 -30.38 -10.11 26.95
CA GLY A 171 -31.23 -9.09 27.55
C GLY A 171 -30.84 -7.66 27.15
N ILE A 172 -29.55 -7.37 27.00
CA ILE A 172 -29.04 -6.03 26.61
C ILE A 172 -29.28 -5.74 25.12
N ASN A 173 -29.36 -6.77 24.27
CA ASN A 173 -29.64 -6.60 22.85
C ASN A 173 -31.10 -6.20 22.58
N SER A 174 -32.01 -6.63 23.45
CA SER A 174 -33.45 -6.36 23.34
C SER A 174 -33.84 -4.89 23.53
N ARG A 175 -32.95 -4.05 24.11
CA ARG A 175 -33.19 -2.63 24.45
C ARG A 175 -34.41 -2.41 25.38
N GLN A 176 -34.80 -3.44 26.13
CA GLN A 176 -35.96 -3.40 27.03
C GLN A 176 -35.63 -2.76 28.39
N GLU A 177 -34.36 -2.78 28.81
CA GLU A 177 -33.88 -2.31 30.10
C GLU A 177 -33.13 -0.98 30.00
N PHE A 178 -33.30 -0.13 31.01
CA PHE A 178 -32.61 1.16 31.11
C PHE A 178 -31.25 0.99 31.81
N GLY A 179 -30.28 1.80 31.41
CA GLY A 179 -28.95 1.85 32.05
C GLY A 179 -27.88 1.07 31.30
N HIS A 180 -28.16 0.66 30.06
CA HIS A 180 -27.17 0.04 29.18
C HIS A 180 -26.70 1.05 28.14
N TRP A 181 -25.40 1.31 28.11
CA TRP A 181 -24.78 2.35 27.30
C TRP A 181 -23.91 1.78 26.20
N GLU A 182 -23.91 2.49 25.07
CA GLU A 182 -23.05 2.26 23.92
C GLU A 182 -22.21 3.51 23.68
N ALA A 183 -20.89 3.34 23.64
CA ALA A 183 -19.95 4.43 23.49
C ALA A 183 -19.17 4.27 22.18
N ASP A 184 -19.28 5.28 21.33
CA ASP A 184 -18.54 5.40 20.08
C ASP A 184 -17.61 6.61 20.11
N LEU A 185 -16.58 6.58 19.26
CA LEU A 185 -15.67 7.70 19.09
C LEU A 185 -15.75 8.24 17.66
N MET A 186 -16.20 9.48 17.52
CA MET A 186 -16.18 10.21 16.27
C MET A 186 -14.83 10.89 16.08
N ILE A 187 -14.08 10.39 15.10
CA ILE A 187 -12.75 10.89 14.77
C ILE A 187 -12.84 11.83 13.57
N PHE A 188 -12.32 13.04 13.73
CA PHE A 188 -12.20 13.99 12.63
C PHE A 188 -11.03 13.67 11.70
N ARG A 189 -11.08 14.22 10.48
CA ARG A 189 -9.97 14.16 9.54
C ARG A 189 -8.71 14.75 10.17
N LYS A 190 -7.55 14.20 9.82
CA LYS A 190 -6.25 14.56 10.41
C LYS A 190 -5.92 16.06 10.28
N GLU A 191 -6.44 16.74 9.26
CA GLU A 191 -6.31 18.19 9.06
C GLU A 191 -6.92 19.03 10.18
N HIS A 192 -7.91 18.49 10.91
CA HIS A 192 -8.53 19.13 12.07
C HIS A 192 -7.86 18.74 13.41
N GLY A 193 -6.69 18.13 13.36
CA GLY A 193 -5.89 17.77 14.53
C GLY A 193 -6.30 16.43 15.18
N SER A 194 -5.94 16.28 16.46
CA SER A 194 -6.17 15.06 17.26
C SER A 194 -7.50 15.04 18.00
N ALA A 195 -8.28 16.12 17.89
CA ALA A 195 -9.57 16.24 18.54
C ALA A 195 -10.54 15.15 18.04
N ASN A 196 -11.42 14.72 18.93
CA ASN A 196 -12.47 13.76 18.66
C ASN A 196 -13.65 14.02 19.60
N ILE A 197 -14.81 13.46 19.27
CA ILE A 197 -16.01 13.52 20.12
C ILE A 197 -16.35 12.10 20.52
N ALA A 198 -16.46 11.85 21.82
CA ALA A 198 -17.04 10.61 22.32
C ALA A 198 -18.56 10.77 22.41
N THR A 199 -19.28 9.76 21.97
CA THR A 199 -20.74 9.71 22.00
C THR A 199 -21.16 8.53 22.86
N VAL A 200 -21.85 8.79 23.97
CA VAL A 200 -22.30 7.76 24.92
C VAL A 200 -23.82 7.77 24.93
N VAL A 201 -24.43 6.71 24.41
CA VAL A 201 -25.87 6.63 24.15
C VAL A 201 -26.49 5.54 25.00
N GLU A 202 -27.52 5.88 25.77
CA GLU A 202 -28.32 4.92 26.51
C GLU A 202 -29.27 4.19 25.53
N ARG A 203 -29.28 2.86 25.57
CA ARG A 203 -29.84 2.03 24.49
C ARG A 203 -31.37 2.01 24.44
N LYS A 204 -32.07 2.27 25.57
CA LYS A 204 -33.54 2.26 25.65
C LYS A 204 -34.14 3.65 25.35
N SER A 205 -33.74 4.64 26.13
CA SER A 205 -34.20 6.03 26.08
C SER A 205 -33.56 6.86 24.96
N ARG A 206 -32.41 6.43 24.43
CA ARG A 206 -31.57 7.20 23.49
C ARG A 206 -31.00 8.49 24.07
N TYR A 207 -31.04 8.64 25.39
CA TYR A 207 -30.33 9.72 26.06
C TYR A 207 -28.85 9.69 25.68
N THR A 208 -28.37 10.80 25.14
CA THR A 208 -27.06 10.88 24.50
C THR A 208 -26.20 11.92 25.19
N VAL A 209 -25.00 11.52 25.60
CA VAL A 209 -23.97 12.39 26.14
C VAL A 209 -22.87 12.52 25.10
N LEU A 210 -22.53 13.76 24.75
CA LEU A 210 -21.44 14.10 23.84
C LEU A 210 -20.39 14.89 24.60
N PHE A 211 -19.13 14.49 24.48
CA PHE A 211 -18.03 15.27 25.03
C PHE A 211 -16.82 15.28 24.10
N ARG A 212 -16.14 16.43 24.06
CA ARG A 212 -14.98 16.67 23.21
C ARG A 212 -13.71 16.24 23.94
N ASN A 213 -12.91 15.40 23.28
CA ASN A 213 -11.56 15.07 23.71
C ASN A 213 -10.54 15.75 22.79
N ASN A 214 -9.45 16.24 23.37
CA ASN A 214 -8.35 16.83 22.59
C ASN A 214 -7.44 15.78 21.95
N ASP A 215 -7.56 14.53 22.37
CA ASP A 215 -6.64 13.44 22.04
C ASP A 215 -7.35 12.07 22.23
N ARG A 216 -6.75 11.02 21.68
CA ARG A 216 -7.21 9.62 21.62
C ARG A 216 -6.61 8.72 22.71
N ARG A 217 -5.85 9.26 23.67
CA ARG A 217 -5.37 8.49 24.82
C ARG A 217 -6.56 7.94 25.63
N SER A 218 -6.51 6.65 25.96
CA SER A 218 -7.58 5.96 26.69
C SER A 218 -7.89 6.57 28.05
N LYS A 219 -6.87 6.84 28.86
CA LYS A 219 -7.05 7.29 30.25
C LYS A 219 -7.84 8.61 30.36
N PRO A 220 -7.52 9.68 29.59
CA PRO A 220 -8.33 10.89 29.56
C PRO A 220 -9.80 10.66 29.16
N ILE A 221 -10.04 9.85 28.12
CA ILE A 221 -11.40 9.55 27.65
C ILE A 221 -12.19 8.83 28.74
N MET A 222 -11.57 7.84 29.41
CA MET A 222 -12.22 7.12 30.50
C MET A 222 -12.55 8.03 31.68
N ASN A 223 -11.67 8.95 32.05
CA ASN A 223 -11.94 9.90 33.12
C ASN A 223 -13.13 10.80 32.82
N GLN A 224 -13.26 11.29 31.59
CA GLN A 224 -14.43 12.09 31.19
C GLN A 224 -15.71 11.26 31.19
N LEU A 225 -15.64 10.00 30.74
CA LEU A 225 -16.79 9.10 30.78
C LEU A 225 -17.26 8.85 32.21
N ILE A 226 -16.34 8.58 33.14
CA ILE A 226 -16.66 8.43 34.57
C ILE A 226 -17.26 9.72 35.10
N HIS A 227 -16.69 10.88 34.78
CA HIS A 227 -17.20 12.17 35.23
C HIS A 227 -18.66 12.41 34.79
N HIS A 228 -19.02 12.03 33.56
CA HIS A 228 -20.37 12.20 33.04
C HIS A 228 -21.38 11.15 33.55
N LEU A 229 -20.95 9.90 33.76
CA LEU A 229 -21.85 8.83 34.20
C LEU A 229 -21.98 8.74 35.73
N ALA A 230 -20.92 9.02 36.50
CA ALA A 230 -20.90 8.85 37.95
C ALA A 230 -22.06 9.54 38.70
N PRO A 231 -22.55 10.74 38.29
CA PRO A 231 -23.70 11.38 38.92
C PRO A 231 -25.03 10.64 38.74
N LEU A 232 -25.12 9.72 37.77
CA LEU A 232 -26.34 8.98 37.48
C LEU A 232 -26.60 7.90 38.55
N PRO A 233 -27.87 7.60 38.85
CA PRO A 233 -28.21 6.57 39.82
C PRO A 233 -27.71 5.19 39.35
N VAL A 234 -27.53 4.25 40.29
CA VAL A 234 -26.91 2.94 40.01
C VAL A 234 -27.69 2.15 38.95
N ASN A 235 -29.02 2.20 38.99
CA ASN A 235 -29.88 1.59 37.98
C ASN A 235 -29.69 2.19 36.57
N ALA A 236 -29.16 3.41 36.46
CA ALA A 236 -28.83 4.04 35.19
C ALA A 236 -27.43 3.66 34.67
N ARG A 237 -26.65 2.84 35.38
CA ARG A 237 -25.26 2.49 35.03
C ARG A 237 -25.01 0.97 35.04
N GLN A 238 -25.90 0.21 34.42
CA GLN A 238 -25.86 -1.26 34.41
C GLN A 238 -24.72 -1.82 33.56
N SER A 239 -24.50 -1.28 32.36
CA SER A 239 -23.39 -1.72 31.51
C SER A 239 -22.95 -0.65 30.54
N LEU A 240 -21.69 -0.71 30.13
CA LEU A 240 -21.12 0.16 29.08
C LEU A 240 -20.37 -0.69 28.07
N THR A 241 -20.59 -0.42 26.80
CA THR A 241 -19.95 -1.16 25.70
C THR A 241 -19.33 -0.22 24.68
N PHE A 242 -18.19 -0.63 24.13
CA PHE A 242 -17.41 0.12 23.15
C PHE A 242 -17.23 -0.71 21.88
N ASP A 243 -17.15 -0.06 20.71
CA ASP A 243 -16.54 -0.69 19.54
C ASP A 243 -15.02 -0.89 19.82
N ARG A 244 -14.39 -1.85 19.15
CA ARG A 244 -13.00 -2.29 19.36
C ARG A 244 -11.95 -1.27 18.89
N GLY A 245 -12.21 0.01 19.09
CA GLY A 245 -11.29 1.11 18.88
C GLY A 245 -10.07 1.00 19.79
N LEU A 246 -8.90 1.34 19.24
CA LEU A 246 -7.63 1.36 19.98
C LEU A 246 -7.69 2.31 21.19
N GLU A 247 -8.58 3.31 21.14
CA GLU A 247 -8.78 4.31 22.19
C GLU A 247 -9.32 3.71 23.50
N PHE A 248 -9.89 2.50 23.51
CA PHE A 248 -10.51 1.92 24.70
C PHE A 248 -9.75 0.72 25.29
N THR A 249 -8.52 0.47 24.83
CA THR A 249 -7.72 -0.71 25.22
C THR A 249 -7.28 -0.73 26.69
N SER A 250 -7.35 0.39 27.40
CA SER A 250 -7.04 0.48 28.84
C SER A 250 -8.26 0.29 29.75
N TRP A 251 -9.46 0.07 29.19
CA TRP A 251 -10.66 -0.26 29.96
C TRP A 251 -10.55 -1.67 30.51
N ARG A 252 -10.62 -1.79 31.84
CA ARG A 252 -10.70 -3.04 32.59
C ARG A 252 -11.87 -2.95 33.55
#